data_AF-A0A7Y6CV54-F1
#
_entry.id   AF-A0A7Y6CV54-F1
#
_cell.length_a   1.000
_cell.length_b   1.000
_cell.length_c   1.000
_cell.angle_alpha   90.00
_cell.angle_beta   90.00
_cell.angle_gamma   90.00
#
_symmetry.space_group_name_H-M   'P 1'
#
loop_
_entity.id
_entity.type
_entity.pdbx_description
1 polymer ?
#
loop_
_entity_poly.entity_id
_entity_poly.type
_entity_poly.pdbx_seq_one_letter_code
_entity_poly.pdbx_strand_id
1 'polypeptide(L)'
;MTTSHLLVAFTIGTAALALWAYVRWPDAAPRSLRGALVRAALALVLLQLGGAVLGAGVEAAPGLATAVAVVVLVVVPVLTYAFLASIWFLKACADQLR
;
A
#
# COMPACT_ATOMS: atom_id res chain seq x y z
N MET A 1 -23.60 -2.20 4.00
CA MET A 1 -22.44 -1.31 3.71
C MET A 1 -22.47 -0.92 2.25
N THR A 2 -22.17 0.33 1.92
CA THR A 2 -21.98 0.77 0.53
C THR A 2 -20.52 0.52 0.11
N THR A 3 -20.27 0.47 -1.20
CA THR A 3 -18.91 0.36 -1.77
C THR A 3 -17.98 1.48 -1.25
N SER A 4 -18.51 2.69 -1.09
CA SER A 4 -17.77 3.84 -0.56
C SER A 4 -17.27 3.62 0.87
N HIS A 5 -18.09 3.05 1.77
CA HIS A 5 -17.67 2.76 3.14
C HIS A 5 -16.55 1.72 3.19
N LEU A 6 -16.60 0.71 2.32
CA LEU A 6 -15.56 -0.30 2.23
C LEU A 6 -14.23 0.29 1.74
N LEU A 7 -14.26 1.11 0.70
CA LEU A 7 -13.07 1.82 0.20
C LEU A 7 -12.44 2.70 1.28
N VAL A 8 -13.25 3.47 2.01
CA VAL A 8 -12.78 4.31 3.12
C VAL A 8 -12.16 3.45 4.23
N ALA A 9 -12.81 2.34 4.62
CA ALA A 9 -12.30 1.45 5.65
C ALA A 9 -10.94 0.83 5.26
N PHE A 10 -10.78 0.35 4.02
CA PHE A 10 -9.50 -0.15 3.52
C PHE A 10 -8.44 0.94 3.49
N THR A 11 -8.78 2.13 3.01
CA THR A 11 -7.84 3.26 2.92
C THR A 11 -7.31 3.65 4.30
N ILE A 12 -8.21 3.86 5.26
CA ILE A 12 -7.84 4.23 6.63
C ILE A 12 -7.08 3.08 7.31
N GLY A 13 -7.56 1.84 7.19
CA GLY A 13 -6.95 0.68 7.82
C GLY A 13 -5.52 0.43 7.33
N THR A 14 -5.30 0.50 6.02
CA THR A 14 -3.98 0.28 5.42
C THR A 14 -3.01 1.43 5.68
N ALA A 15 -3.50 2.67 5.73
CA ALA A 15 -2.72 3.83 6.18
C ALA A 15 -2.31 3.71 7.65
N ALA A 16 -3.22 3.28 8.53
CA ALA A 16 -2.92 3.02 9.93
C ALA A 16 -1.87 1.91 10.09
N LEU A 17 -1.97 0.82 9.30
CA LEU A 17 -0.95 -0.23 9.26
C LEU A 17 0.40 0.29 8.77
N ALA A 18 0.43 1.16 7.76
CA ALA A 18 1.66 1.77 7.26
C ALA A 18 2.34 2.65 8.33
N LEU A 19 1.55 3.46 9.04
CA LEU A 19 2.03 4.27 10.15
C LEU A 19 2.56 3.40 11.29
N TRP A 20 1.82 2.36 11.67
CA TRP A 20 2.24 1.41 12.69
C TRP A 20 3.57 0.74 12.30
N ALA A 21 3.69 0.27 11.05
CA ALA A 21 4.91 -0.35 10.54
C ALA A 21 6.09 0.63 10.55
N TYR A 22 5.87 1.88 10.15
CA TYR A 22 6.89 2.92 10.17
C TYR A 22 7.39 3.22 11.58
N VAL A 23 6.49 3.29 12.58
CA VAL A 23 6.86 3.52 13.98
C VAL A 23 7.50 2.29 14.61
N ARG A 24 7.02 1.09 14.28
CA ARG A 24 7.52 -0.17 14.84
C ARG A 24 8.91 -0.55 14.32
N TRP A 25 9.22 -0.21 13.08
CA TRP A 25 10.50 -0.53 12.42
C TRP A 25 11.15 0.73 11.80
N PRO A 26 11.68 1.64 12.64
CA PRO A 26 12.27 2.89 12.16
C PRO A 26 13.49 2.67 11.26
N ASP A 27 14.25 1.59 11.49
CA ASP A 27 15.46 1.26 10.71
C ASP A 27 15.15 0.74 9.29
N ALA A 28 13.88 0.43 8.98
CA ALA A 28 13.47 0.00 7.64
C ALA A 28 13.41 1.16 6.64
N ALA A 29 13.46 2.41 7.12
CA ALA A 29 13.43 3.61 6.28
C ALA A 29 14.70 3.72 5.40
N PRO A 30 14.58 4.07 4.11
CA PRO A 30 15.72 4.34 3.26
C PRO A 30 16.58 5.48 3.83
N ARG A 31 17.90 5.24 3.90
CA ARG A 31 18.87 6.26 4.36
C ARG A 31 19.18 7.34 3.31
N SER A 32 18.70 7.16 2.07
CA SER A 32 18.99 8.05 0.96
C SER A 32 17.72 8.40 0.17
N LEU A 33 17.71 9.60 -0.41
CA LEU A 33 16.63 10.08 -1.26
C LEU A 33 16.41 9.15 -2.47
N ARG A 34 17.49 8.67 -3.09
CA ARG A 34 17.42 7.70 -4.20
C ARG A 34 16.73 6.41 -3.77
N GLY A 35 17.04 5.90 -2.57
CA GLY A 35 16.38 4.72 -2.03
C GLY A 35 14.89 4.92 -1.78
N ALA A 36 14.49 6.10 -1.31
CA ALA A 36 13.09 6.45 -1.11
C ALA A 36 12.34 6.61 -2.45
N LEU A 37 12.95 7.26 -3.44
CA LEU A 37 12.41 7.40 -4.80
C LEU A 37 12.17 6.04 -5.48
N VAL A 38 13.13 5.12 -5.38
CA VAL A 38 12.98 3.77 -5.96
C VAL A 38 11.80 3.03 -5.34
N ARG A 39 11.62 3.11 -4.01
CA ARG A 39 10.48 2.47 -3.33
C ARG A 39 9.15 3.13 -3.67
N ALA A 40 9.11 4.45 -3.84
CA ALA A 40 7.93 5.16 -4.32
C ALA A 40 7.57 4.75 -5.75
N ALA A 41 8.55 4.67 -6.66
CA ALA A 41 8.34 4.16 -8.01
C ALA A 41 7.84 2.70 -8.00
N LEU A 42 8.44 1.85 -7.16
CA LEU A 42 7.98 0.47 -7.00
C LEU A 42 6.54 0.40 -6.49
N ALA A 43 6.15 1.26 -5.54
CA ALA A 43 4.78 1.34 -5.06
C ALA A 43 3.79 1.71 -6.17
N LEU A 44 4.15 2.64 -7.06
CA LEU A 44 3.31 2.97 -8.22
C LEU A 44 3.14 1.78 -9.16
N VAL A 45 4.22 1.03 -9.42
CA VAL A 45 4.14 -0.20 -10.22
C VAL A 45 3.27 -1.25 -9.53
N LEU A 46 3.42 -1.44 -8.22
CA LEU A 46 2.61 -2.37 -7.43
C LEU A 46 1.13 -1.99 -7.40
N LEU A 47 0.79 -0.70 -7.45
CA LEU A 47 -0.60 -0.25 -7.56
C LEU A 47 -1.22 -0.69 -8.90
N GLN A 48 -0.49 -0.51 -10.01
CA GLN A 48 -0.97 -0.94 -11.32
C GLN A 48 -1.11 -2.46 -11.42
N LEU A 49 -0.08 -3.20 -10.97
CA LEU A 49 -0.12 -4.66 -10.93
C LEU A 49 -1.20 -5.18 -9.98
N GLY A 50 -1.35 -4.55 -8.81
CA GLY A 50 -2.40 -4.86 -7.85
C GLY A 50 -3.79 -4.69 -8.44
N GLY A 51 -4.04 -3.62 -9.20
CA GLY A 51 -5.29 -3.43 -9.93
C GLY A 51 -5.57 -4.54 -10.95
N ALA A 52 -4.57 -4.93 -11.73
CA ALA A 52 -4.70 -6.01 -12.72
C ALA A 52 -4.96 -7.37 -12.06
N VAL A 53 -4.19 -7.71 -11.01
CA VAL A 53 -4.34 -8.96 -10.25
C VAL A 53 -5.69 -9.00 -9.52
N LEU A 54 -6.13 -7.88 -8.98
CA LEU A 54 -7.44 -7.76 -8.33
C LEU A 54 -8.57 -8.04 -9.31
N GLY A 55 -8.55 -7.43 -10.50
CA GLY A 55 -9.56 -7.64 -11.53
C GLY A 55 -9.63 -9.10 -11.97
N ALA A 56 -8.49 -9.64 -12.43
CA ALA A 56 -8.41 -11.02 -12.90
C ALA A 56 -8.75 -12.04 -11.80
N GLY A 57 -8.29 -11.79 -10.57
CA GLY A 57 -8.51 -12.68 -9.43
C GLY A 57 -9.97 -12.71 -8.96
N VAL A 58 -10.68 -11.58 -9.00
CA VAL A 58 -12.11 -11.52 -8.68
C VAL A 58 -12.94 -12.18 -9.78
N GLU A 59 -12.61 -11.97 -11.05
CA GLU A 59 -13.29 -12.64 -12.18
C GLU A 59 -13.12 -14.16 -12.15
N ALA A 60 -11.95 -14.66 -11.78
CA ALA A 60 -11.66 -16.08 -11.70
C ALA A 60 -12.16 -16.75 -10.39
N ALA A 61 -12.71 -15.98 -9.44
CA ALA A 61 -13.07 -16.50 -8.13
C ALA A 61 -14.34 -17.40 -8.20
N PRO A 62 -14.30 -18.66 -7.72
CA PRO A 62 -15.44 -19.58 -7.79
C PRO A 62 -16.60 -19.23 -6.85
N GLY A 63 -16.42 -18.27 -5.93
CA GLY A 63 -17.47 -17.80 -5.04
C GLY A 63 -17.08 -16.55 -4.24
N LEU A 64 -18.02 -16.06 -3.44
CA LEU A 64 -17.89 -14.83 -2.67
C LEU A 64 -16.70 -14.86 -1.69
N ALA A 65 -16.53 -15.97 -0.97
CA ALA A 65 -15.44 -16.10 0.02
C ALA A 65 -14.06 -15.96 -0.63
N THR A 66 -13.86 -16.59 -1.79
CA THR A 66 -12.61 -16.49 -2.56
C THR A 66 -12.41 -15.10 -3.15
N ALA A 67 -13.47 -14.44 -3.64
CA ALA A 67 -13.38 -13.07 -4.14
C ALA A 67 -12.98 -12.08 -3.04
N VAL A 68 -13.59 -12.20 -1.84
CA VAL A 68 -13.22 -11.39 -0.67
C VAL A 68 -11.77 -11.66 -0.26
N ALA A 69 -11.33 -12.92 -0.27
CA ALA A 69 -9.94 -13.25 0.02
C ALA A 69 -8.97 -12.59 -0.97
N VAL A 70 -9.26 -12.61 -2.27
CA VAL A 70 -8.47 -11.91 -3.30
C VAL A 70 -8.42 -10.41 -3.01
N VAL A 71 -9.56 -9.79 -2.72
CA VAL A 71 -9.62 -8.36 -2.40
C VAL A 71 -8.71 -8.03 -1.22
N VAL A 72 -8.82 -8.76 -0.11
CA VAL A 72 -8.02 -8.50 1.09
C VAL A 72 -6.53 -8.76 0.84
N LEU A 73 -6.19 -9.90 0.23
CA LEU A 73 -4.81 -10.31 -0.01
C LEU A 73 -4.07 -9.44 -1.03
N VAL A 74 -4.80 -8.72 -1.89
CA VAL A 74 -4.20 -7.79 -2.85
C VAL A 74 -4.20 -6.37 -2.28
N VAL A 75 -5.36 -5.87 -1.86
CA VAL A 75 -5.54 -4.46 -1.49
C VAL A 75 -4.74 -4.11 -0.24
N VAL A 76 -4.76 -4.96 0.79
CA VAL A 76 -4.07 -4.66 2.06
C VAL A 76 -2.56 -4.48 1.87
N PRO A 77 -1.81 -5.44 1.32
CA PRO A 77 -0.36 -5.27 1.18
C PRO A 77 0.01 -4.17 0.19
N VAL A 78 -0.72 -4.04 -0.93
CA VAL A 78 -0.42 -3.02 -1.94
C VAL A 78 -0.61 -1.61 -1.38
N LEU A 79 -1.75 -1.33 -0.74
CA LEU A 79 -2.00 -0.01 -0.16
C LEU A 79 -1.10 0.27 1.04
N THR A 80 -0.89 -0.70 1.94
CA THR A 80 0.02 -0.50 3.08
C THR A 80 1.43 -0.18 2.59
N TYR A 81 1.93 -0.87 1.57
CA TYR A 81 3.24 -0.56 0.99
C TYR A 81 3.25 0.81 0.31
N ALA A 82 2.20 1.18 -0.42
CA ALA A 82 2.12 2.48 -1.08
C ALA A 82 2.15 3.66 -0.08
N PHE A 83 1.40 3.54 1.01
CA PHE A 83 1.44 4.54 2.08
C PHE A 83 2.81 4.57 2.77
N LEU A 84 3.40 3.40 3.05
CA LEU A 84 4.71 3.33 3.69
C LEU A 84 5.82 3.93 2.81
N ALA A 85 5.80 3.64 1.50
CA ALA A 85 6.71 4.24 0.53
C ALA A 85 6.55 5.76 0.45
N SER A 86 5.31 6.25 0.51
CA SER A 86 5.02 7.69 0.54
C SER A 86 5.57 8.36 1.81
N ILE A 87 5.42 7.73 2.97
CA ILE A 87 5.99 8.23 4.24
C ILE A 87 7.53 8.33 4.12
N TRP A 88 8.19 7.29 3.61
CA TRP A 88 9.64 7.31 3.42
C TRP A 88 10.10 8.38 2.44
N PHE A 89 9.36 8.59 1.35
CA PHE A 89 9.66 9.63 0.37
C PHE A 89 9.52 11.03 0.98
N LEU A 90 8.41 11.31 1.67
CA LEU A 90 8.19 12.59 2.34
C LEU A 90 9.27 12.87 3.38
N LYS A 91 9.66 11.87 4.18
CA LYS A 91 10.77 11.99 5.13
C LYS A 91 12.08 12.34 4.41
N ALA A 92 12.42 11.62 3.34
CA ALA A 92 13.66 11.86 2.61
C ALA A 92 13.70 13.26 1.97
N CYS A 93 12.57 13.81 1.52
CA CYS A 93 12.48 15.19 1.07
C CYS A 93 12.63 16.19 2.22
N ALA A 94 11.99 15.92 3.37
CA ALA A 94 12.10 16.78 4.55
C ALA A 94 13.54 16.84 5.09
N ASP A 95 14.28 15.73 5.03
CA ASP A 95 15.69 15.66 5.44
C ASP A 95 16.63 16.45 4.52
N GLN A 96 16.24 16.75 3.27
CA GLN A 96 17.03 17.57 2.33
C GLN A 96 16.82 19.08 2.53
N LEU A 97 15.75 19.48 3.23
CA LEU A 97 15.41 20.88 3.49
C LEU A 97 16.03 21.41 4.79
N ARG A 98 16.66 20.54 5.59
CA ARG A 98 17.35 20.89 6.84
C ARG A 98 18.84 21.07 6.58
#